data_AF-A0A518U682-F1
#
_entry.id   AF-A0A518U682-F1
#
_cell.length_a   1.000
_cell.length_b   1.000
_cell.length_c   1.000
_cell.angle_alpha   90.00
_cell.angle_beta   90.00
_cell.angle_gamma   90.00
#
_symmetry.space_group_name_H-M   'P 1'
#
loop_
_entity.id
_entity.type
_entity.pdbx_description
1 polymer ?
#
loop_
_entity_poly.entity_id
_entity_poly.type
_entity_poly.pdbx_seq_one_letter_code
_entity_poly.pdbx_strand_id
1 'polypeptide(L)'
;MIVQSTSAFLATAGIARTPSPRQTPTGSPANIADTVNISKAAREALAASSSSSAAGNDKSVEARLAEIRARGPINRSREDQDFLFANDKRLAEITAQGKPPEQLTADELDYVQKATGLVNTFANLSSAEKALYDKAVASGNTEAAAGISQIALIRMGGHMAGGANGTTYDPIDTSITAANIEKYFRHSIVDPSGNAEAKFQALIGFLQNA
;
A
#
# COMPACT_ATOMS: atom_id res chain seq x y z
N MET A 1 -12.53 39.57 -73.02
CA MET A 1 -13.99 39.31 -72.92
C MET A 1 -14.29 38.98 -71.45
N ILE A 2 -15.24 39.57 -70.70
CA ILE A 2 -16.61 40.06 -71.02
C ILE A 2 -17.54 38.87 -71.34
N VAL A 3 -18.68 38.59 -70.67
CA VAL A 3 -19.38 39.06 -69.43
C VAL A 3 -20.51 38.00 -69.13
N GLN A 4 -21.37 37.92 -68.09
CA GLN A 4 -21.93 38.72 -66.96
C GLN A 4 -22.20 37.75 -65.77
N SER A 5 -21.92 38.09 -64.51
CA SER A 5 -22.83 38.68 -63.50
C SER A 5 -24.14 37.95 -63.17
N THR A 6 -24.42 37.77 -61.87
CA THR A 6 -25.66 38.24 -61.21
C THR A 6 -25.37 38.57 -59.74
N SER A 7 -26.20 39.41 -59.12
CA SER A 7 -25.89 40.10 -57.85
C SER A 7 -26.88 39.74 -56.74
N ALA A 8 -26.43 39.85 -55.48
CA ALA A 8 -27.30 39.96 -54.30
C ALA A 8 -26.80 41.08 -53.39
N PHE A 9 -27.73 41.81 -52.76
CA PHE A 9 -27.45 43.01 -51.97
C PHE A 9 -27.19 42.68 -50.49
N LEU A 10 -26.34 43.46 -49.83
CA LEU A 10 -26.47 43.74 -48.38
C LEU A 10 -26.13 45.21 -48.08
N ALA A 11 -26.74 45.73 -47.01
CA ALA A 11 -27.00 47.15 -46.84
C ALA A 11 -25.80 47.99 -46.36
N THR A 12 -25.76 49.25 -46.81
CA THR A 12 -25.02 50.34 -46.15
C THR A 12 -25.76 50.84 -44.92
N ALA A 13 -25.12 50.79 -43.75
CA ALA A 13 -25.55 51.53 -42.56
C ALA A 13 -24.35 52.33 -42.02
N GLY A 14 -24.51 53.65 -41.88
CA GLY A 14 -23.41 54.54 -41.48
C GLY A 14 -23.05 54.37 -40.01
N ILE A 15 -21.77 54.11 -39.71
CA ILE A 15 -21.27 54.01 -38.32
C ILE A 15 -21.13 55.40 -37.71
N ALA A 16 -22.25 55.94 -37.20
CA ALA A 16 -22.25 57.14 -36.37
C ALA A 16 -21.59 56.85 -35.01
N ARG A 17 -20.27 57.05 -34.93
CA ARG A 17 -19.53 56.93 -33.67
C ARG A 17 -19.91 58.08 -32.72
N THR A 18 -20.76 57.79 -31.75
CA THR A 18 -20.90 58.63 -30.56
C THR A 18 -19.59 58.62 -29.77
N PRO A 19 -19.06 59.78 -29.32
CA PRO A 19 -17.87 59.82 -28.50
C PRO A 19 -18.23 59.41 -27.06
N SER A 20 -17.97 58.16 -26.70
CA SER A 20 -18.01 57.74 -25.30
C SER A 20 -17.06 58.61 -24.46
N PRO A 21 -17.50 59.15 -23.31
CA PRO A 21 -16.63 59.96 -22.46
C PRO A 21 -15.45 59.11 -21.98
N ARG A 22 -14.23 59.56 -22.31
CA ARG A 22 -12.99 58.91 -21.89
C ARG A 22 -12.83 59.06 -20.38
N GLN A 23 -13.31 58.09 -19.61
CA GLN A 23 -13.04 58.02 -18.17
C GLN A 23 -11.52 57.95 -17.96
N THR A 24 -10.95 59.05 -17.47
CA THR A 24 -9.56 59.11 -17.00
C THR A 24 -9.52 58.49 -15.59
N PRO A 25 -8.79 57.39 -15.37
CA PRO A 25 -8.59 56.88 -14.03
C PRO A 25 -7.56 57.75 -13.28
N THR A 26 -7.99 58.94 -12.85
CA THR A 26 -7.28 59.75 -11.85
C THR A 26 -7.54 59.17 -10.46
N GLY A 27 -7.09 57.94 -10.25
CA GLY A 27 -6.96 57.29 -8.95
C GLY A 27 -5.48 57.22 -8.59
N SER A 28 -5.16 57.41 -7.31
CA SER A 28 -3.79 57.39 -6.80
C SER A 28 -3.08 56.06 -7.10
N PRO A 29 -1.73 56.04 -7.22
CA PRO A 29 -1.00 54.78 -7.27
C PRO A 29 -1.31 53.95 -6.02
N ALA A 30 -1.76 52.71 -6.22
CA ALA A 30 -2.01 51.78 -5.12
C ALA A 30 -0.71 51.53 -4.36
N ASN A 31 -0.77 51.67 -3.03
CA ASN A 31 0.41 51.52 -2.18
C ASN A 31 0.72 50.02 -2.02
N ILE A 32 1.99 49.64 -1.88
CA ILE A 32 2.44 48.23 -1.81
C ILE A 32 2.11 47.59 -0.43
N ALA A 33 1.13 48.16 0.28
CA ALA A 33 0.54 47.69 1.52
C ALA A 33 -0.95 47.31 1.37
N ASP A 34 -1.51 47.34 0.14
CA ASP A 34 -2.88 46.88 -0.16
C ASP A 34 -3.01 45.36 0.07
N THR A 35 -3.25 45.02 1.34
CA THR A 35 -3.32 43.64 1.82
C THR A 35 -4.62 43.03 1.33
N VAL A 36 -4.53 42.10 0.37
CA VAL A 36 -5.67 41.46 -0.28
C VAL A 36 -6.54 40.73 0.76
N ASN A 37 -7.60 41.39 1.22
CA ASN A 37 -8.36 40.97 2.40
C ASN A 37 -9.41 39.92 2.01
N ILE A 38 -8.95 38.71 1.67
CA ILE A 38 -9.78 37.58 1.26
C ILE A 38 -10.85 37.32 2.32
N SER A 39 -12.12 37.48 1.95
CA SER A 39 -13.24 37.36 2.88
C SER A 39 -13.28 35.97 3.53
N LYS A 40 -13.73 35.91 4.79
CA LYS A 40 -13.85 34.66 5.55
C LYS A 40 -14.66 33.61 4.77
N ALA A 41 -15.80 34.02 4.18
CA ALA A 41 -16.63 33.18 3.32
C ALA A 41 -15.90 32.64 2.07
N ALA A 42 -15.00 33.42 1.45
CA ALA A 42 -14.21 32.92 0.32
C ALA A 42 -13.14 31.89 0.75
N ARG A 43 -12.53 32.07 1.94
CA ARG A 43 -11.63 31.07 2.53
C ARG A 43 -12.38 29.78 2.91
N GLU A 44 -13.56 29.90 3.49
CA GLU A 44 -14.43 28.77 3.85
C GLU A 44 -14.95 28.02 2.61
N ALA A 45 -15.36 28.74 1.56
CA ALA A 45 -15.77 28.15 0.29
C ALA A 45 -14.61 27.41 -0.41
N LEU A 46 -13.39 27.97 -0.39
CA LEU A 46 -12.21 27.29 -0.93
C LEU A 46 -11.87 26.03 -0.13
N ALA A 47 -11.91 26.10 1.21
CA ALA A 47 -11.71 24.93 2.08
C ALA A 47 -12.77 23.84 1.85
N ALA A 48 -14.04 24.22 1.66
CA ALA A 48 -15.14 23.31 1.34
C ALA A 48 -14.97 22.65 -0.05
N SER A 49 -14.51 23.41 -1.05
CA SER A 49 -14.23 22.90 -2.40
C SER A 49 -13.07 21.90 -2.42
N SER A 50 -11.97 22.21 -1.71
CA SER A 50 -10.82 21.31 -1.59
C SER A 50 -11.12 20.04 -0.79
N SER A 51 -11.91 20.13 0.29
CA SER A 51 -12.22 18.97 1.14
C SER A 51 -13.28 18.04 0.54
N SER A 52 -14.30 18.58 -0.15
CA SER A 52 -15.33 17.77 -0.81
C SER A 52 -14.78 16.96 -2.01
N SER A 53 -13.89 17.56 -2.80
CA SER A 53 -13.22 16.88 -3.91
C SER A 53 -12.22 15.83 -3.42
N ALA A 54 -11.37 16.14 -2.43
CA ALA A 54 -10.44 15.18 -1.85
C ALA A 54 -11.15 13.97 -1.20
N ALA A 55 -12.13 14.21 -0.32
CA ALA A 55 -12.84 13.14 0.38
C ALA A 55 -13.77 12.30 -0.52
N GLY A 56 -14.19 12.84 -1.66
CA GLY A 56 -14.86 12.08 -2.72
C GLY A 56 -13.89 11.16 -3.47
N ASN A 57 -12.69 11.66 -3.78
CA ASN A 57 -11.64 10.89 -4.44
C ASN A 57 -11.07 9.79 -3.55
N ASP A 58 -10.74 10.06 -2.27
CA ASP A 58 -10.23 9.02 -1.35
C ASP A 58 -11.20 7.83 -1.26
N LYS A 59 -12.52 8.08 -1.16
CA LYS A 59 -13.54 7.01 -1.12
C LYS A 59 -13.64 6.21 -2.42
N SER A 60 -13.47 6.86 -3.58
CA SER A 60 -13.49 6.14 -4.87
C SER A 60 -12.22 5.30 -5.07
N VAL A 61 -11.08 5.78 -4.56
CA VAL A 61 -9.82 5.03 -4.48
C VAL A 61 -9.95 3.83 -3.54
N GLU A 62 -10.48 4.01 -2.33
CA GLU A 62 -10.73 2.91 -1.38
C GLU A 62 -11.65 1.84 -1.95
N ALA A 63 -12.75 2.23 -2.61
CA ALA A 63 -13.67 1.31 -3.28
C ALA A 63 -12.97 0.51 -4.39
N ARG A 64 -12.15 1.17 -5.22
CA ARG A 64 -11.40 0.50 -6.29
C ARG A 64 -10.29 -0.40 -5.75
N LEU A 65 -9.60 -0.01 -4.68
CA LEU A 65 -8.65 -0.88 -3.96
C LEU A 65 -9.34 -2.11 -3.37
N ALA A 66 -10.56 -1.97 -2.82
CA ALA A 66 -11.34 -3.09 -2.32
C ALA A 66 -11.75 -4.06 -3.44
N GLU A 67 -12.20 -3.54 -4.59
CA GLU A 67 -12.54 -4.35 -5.76
C GLU A 67 -11.32 -5.13 -6.30
N ILE A 68 -10.19 -4.46 -6.49
CA ILE A 68 -8.92 -5.07 -6.91
C ILE A 68 -8.48 -6.15 -5.91
N ARG A 69 -8.59 -5.88 -4.61
CA ARG A 69 -8.24 -6.85 -3.56
C ARG A 69 -9.13 -8.09 -3.67
N ALA A 70 -10.45 -7.90 -3.74
CA ALA A 70 -11.46 -8.96 -3.81
C ALA A 70 -11.35 -9.85 -5.08
N ARG A 71 -10.83 -9.31 -6.19
CA ARG A 71 -10.61 -10.06 -7.44
C ARG A 71 -9.60 -11.22 -7.29
N GLY A 72 -8.76 -11.20 -6.25
CA GLY A 72 -7.71 -12.19 -5.97
C GLY A 72 -6.47 -12.04 -6.86
N PRO A 73 -5.30 -12.57 -6.47
CA PRO A 73 -4.01 -12.27 -7.11
C PRO A 73 -3.95 -12.68 -8.58
N ILE A 74 -4.53 -13.85 -8.92
CA ILE A 74 -4.46 -14.47 -10.26
C ILE A 74 -5.26 -13.68 -11.31
N ASN A 75 -6.31 -12.96 -10.90
CA ASN A 75 -7.26 -12.31 -11.81
C ASN A 75 -7.06 -10.78 -11.89
N ARG A 76 -6.00 -10.24 -11.29
CA ARG A 76 -5.65 -8.81 -11.37
C ARG A 76 -4.88 -8.54 -12.65
N SER A 77 -5.28 -7.51 -13.40
CA SER A 77 -4.51 -7.01 -14.53
C SER A 77 -3.22 -6.32 -14.09
N ARG A 78 -2.36 -5.93 -15.04
CA ARG A 78 -1.15 -5.16 -14.70
C ARG A 78 -1.52 -3.79 -14.12
N GLU A 79 -2.53 -3.16 -14.72
CA GLU A 79 -3.08 -1.86 -14.31
C GLU A 79 -3.74 -1.91 -12.92
N ASP A 80 -4.36 -3.04 -12.55
CA ASP A 80 -4.84 -3.27 -11.17
C ASP A 80 -3.68 -3.29 -10.17
N GLN A 81 -2.58 -3.96 -10.50
CA GLN A 81 -1.40 -4.04 -9.63
C GLN A 81 -0.72 -2.66 -9.50
N ASP A 82 -0.50 -1.97 -10.62
CA ASP A 82 0.10 -0.63 -10.62
C ASP A 82 -0.80 0.40 -9.91
N PHE A 83 -2.12 0.32 -10.06
CA PHE A 83 -3.06 1.12 -9.28
C PHE A 83 -2.97 0.81 -7.78
N LEU A 84 -2.89 -0.48 -7.41
CA LEU A 84 -2.78 -0.90 -6.02
C LEU A 84 -1.49 -0.38 -5.36
N PHE A 85 -0.32 -0.55 -5.99
CA PHE A 85 0.94 -0.01 -5.48
C PHE A 85 0.98 1.54 -5.44
N ALA A 86 0.29 2.22 -6.36
CA ALA A 86 0.28 3.69 -6.41
C ALA A 86 -0.70 4.35 -5.41
N ASN A 87 -1.73 3.63 -4.94
CA ASN A 87 -2.81 4.21 -4.13
C ASN A 87 -2.92 3.64 -2.70
N ASP A 88 -2.39 2.43 -2.46
CA ASP A 88 -2.31 1.84 -1.12
C ASP A 88 -1.16 2.49 -0.33
N LYS A 89 -1.49 3.54 0.43
CA LYS A 89 -0.53 4.34 1.22
C LYS A 89 0.34 3.47 2.13
N ARG A 90 -0.23 2.48 2.83
CA ARG A 90 0.52 1.59 3.73
C ARG A 90 1.40 0.59 2.96
N LEU A 91 0.93 0.05 1.84
CA LEU A 91 1.77 -0.82 1.00
C LEU A 91 2.93 -0.04 0.37
N ALA A 92 2.70 1.21 -0.05
CA ALA A 92 3.74 2.10 -0.56
C ALA A 92 4.77 2.44 0.53
N GLU A 93 4.33 2.77 1.74
CA GLU A 93 5.19 3.00 2.92
C GLU A 93 6.08 1.78 3.23
N ILE A 94 5.52 0.56 3.23
CA ILE A 94 6.29 -0.67 3.48
C ILE A 94 7.28 -0.94 2.33
N THR A 95 6.83 -0.80 1.08
CA THR A 95 7.65 -1.03 -0.12
C THR A 95 8.82 -0.03 -0.20
N ALA A 96 8.59 1.22 0.20
CA ALA A 96 9.61 2.28 0.24
C ALA A 96 10.73 2.02 1.27
N GLN A 97 10.56 1.09 2.22
CA GLN A 97 11.63 0.70 3.14
C GLN A 97 12.75 -0.11 2.45
N GLY A 98 12.48 -0.69 1.27
CA GLY A 98 13.46 -1.48 0.50
C GLY A 98 13.92 -2.78 1.19
N LYS A 99 13.28 -3.17 2.30
CA LYS A 99 13.64 -4.34 3.11
C LYS A 99 13.23 -5.65 2.43
N PRO A 100 14.02 -6.74 2.59
CA PRO A 100 13.55 -8.09 2.26
C PRO A 100 12.46 -8.55 3.26
N PRO A 101 11.64 -9.56 2.91
CA PRO A 101 10.55 -10.05 3.77
C PRO A 101 10.99 -10.43 5.19
N GLU A 102 12.19 -10.96 5.36
CA GLU A 102 12.79 -11.37 6.64
C GLU A 102 13.22 -10.20 7.55
N GLN A 103 13.02 -8.95 7.11
CA GLN A 103 13.27 -7.73 7.88
C GLN A 103 12.01 -6.85 8.04
N LEU A 104 10.88 -7.26 7.46
CA LEU A 104 9.57 -6.69 7.76
C LEU A 104 9.07 -7.24 9.11
N THR A 105 8.25 -6.48 9.83
CA THR A 105 7.51 -7.01 10.99
C THR A 105 6.38 -7.95 10.56
N ALA A 106 5.87 -8.76 11.49
CA ALA A 106 4.78 -9.69 11.27
C ALA A 106 3.51 -9.00 10.72
N ASP A 107 3.22 -7.79 11.18
CA ASP A 107 2.07 -6.99 10.75
C ASP A 107 2.31 -6.27 9.40
N GLU A 108 3.56 -5.96 9.05
CA GLU A 108 3.91 -5.49 7.70
C GLU A 108 3.82 -6.63 6.69
N LEU A 109 4.34 -7.81 7.02
CA LEU A 109 4.29 -9.00 6.16
C LEU A 109 2.84 -9.47 5.93
N ASP A 110 2.04 -9.55 6.99
CA ASP A 110 0.59 -9.85 6.94
C ASP A 110 -0.15 -8.84 6.02
N TYR A 111 0.19 -7.55 6.11
CA TYR A 111 -0.40 -6.51 5.26
C TYR A 111 0.03 -6.64 3.80
N VAL A 112 1.33 -6.81 3.53
CA VAL A 112 1.86 -7.00 2.16
C VAL A 112 1.22 -8.23 1.52
N GLN A 113 1.15 -9.36 2.23
CA GLN A 113 0.55 -10.58 1.72
C GLN A 113 -0.94 -10.38 1.39
N LYS A 114 -1.74 -9.81 2.31
CA LYS A 114 -3.16 -9.51 2.06
C LYS A 114 -3.39 -8.51 0.92
N ALA A 115 -2.61 -7.43 0.86
CA ALA A 115 -2.75 -6.38 -0.15
C ALA A 115 -2.39 -6.91 -1.54
N THR A 116 -1.25 -7.60 -1.69
CA THR A 116 -0.84 -8.25 -2.95
C THR A 116 -1.69 -9.48 -3.31
N GLY A 117 -2.46 -10.02 -2.35
CA GLY A 117 -3.32 -11.18 -2.53
C GLY A 117 -2.60 -12.53 -2.36
N LEU A 118 -1.33 -12.51 -1.91
CA LEU A 118 -0.58 -13.72 -1.57
C LEU A 118 -1.18 -14.43 -0.35
N VAL A 119 -0.81 -15.71 -0.18
CA VAL A 119 -1.14 -16.49 1.02
C VAL A 119 -0.57 -15.79 2.25
N ASN A 120 -1.42 -15.49 3.23
CA ASN A 120 -0.99 -14.95 4.52
C ASN A 120 -0.35 -16.07 5.36
N THR A 121 0.97 -16.27 5.22
CA THR A 121 1.68 -17.31 5.97
C THR A 121 1.59 -17.12 7.48
N PHE A 122 1.45 -15.87 7.94
CA PHE A 122 1.40 -15.53 9.37
C PHE A 122 -0.03 -15.51 9.93
N ALA A 123 -1.01 -16.02 9.19
CA ALA A 123 -2.39 -16.20 9.68
C ALA A 123 -2.45 -17.18 10.87
N ASN A 124 -1.64 -18.25 10.83
CA ASN A 124 -1.62 -19.31 11.84
C ASN A 124 -0.55 -19.07 12.93
N LEU A 125 -0.07 -17.83 13.12
CA LEU A 125 0.78 -17.43 14.26
C LEU A 125 -0.06 -16.69 15.29
N SER A 126 0.06 -17.08 16.56
CA SER A 126 -0.51 -16.34 17.69
C SER A 126 0.18 -14.97 17.87
N SER A 127 -0.47 -14.03 18.56
CA SER A 127 0.10 -12.70 18.80
C SER A 127 1.45 -12.74 19.54
N ALA A 128 1.67 -13.76 20.39
CA ALA A 128 2.95 -13.96 21.07
C ALA A 128 4.05 -14.45 20.11
N GLU A 129 3.71 -15.30 19.14
CA GLU A 129 4.64 -15.80 18.13
C GLU A 129 4.96 -14.74 17.06
N LYS A 130 4.00 -13.85 16.76
CA LYS A 130 4.25 -12.62 15.98
C LYS A 130 5.21 -11.68 16.71
N ALA A 131 4.98 -11.40 17.99
CA ALA A 131 5.89 -10.58 18.80
C ALA A 131 7.29 -11.20 18.96
N LEU A 132 7.40 -12.54 19.00
CA LEU A 132 8.68 -13.26 18.97
C LEU A 132 9.42 -13.03 17.65
N TYR A 133 8.71 -13.09 16.51
CA TYR A 133 9.26 -12.77 15.19
C TYR A 133 9.72 -11.31 15.11
N ASP A 134 8.89 -10.36 15.57
CA ASP A 134 9.24 -8.94 15.58
C ASP A 134 10.48 -8.67 16.45
N LYS A 135 10.67 -9.41 17.55
CA LYS A 135 11.88 -9.35 18.38
C LYS A 135 13.11 -9.93 17.66
N ALA A 136 12.96 -10.98 16.85
CA ALA A 136 14.05 -11.52 16.03
C ALA A 136 14.46 -10.52 14.93
N VAL A 137 13.49 -9.91 14.25
CA VAL A 137 13.69 -8.84 13.26
C VAL A 137 14.37 -7.61 13.89
N ALA A 138 13.86 -7.13 15.03
CA ALA A 138 14.39 -5.94 15.72
C ALA A 138 15.79 -6.15 16.32
N SER A 139 16.19 -7.39 16.61
CA SER A 139 17.56 -7.74 17.03
C SER A 139 18.50 -8.05 15.85
N GLY A 140 18.02 -7.97 14.60
CA GLY A 140 18.79 -8.29 13.40
C GLY A 140 19.04 -9.79 13.19
N ASN A 141 18.41 -10.67 13.98
CA ASN A 141 18.53 -12.12 13.86
C ASN A 141 17.59 -12.65 12.75
N THR A 142 17.96 -12.36 11.50
CA THR A 142 17.22 -12.75 10.30
C THR A 142 17.10 -14.26 10.13
N GLU A 143 18.04 -15.05 10.67
CA GLU A 143 17.99 -16.51 10.62
C GLU A 143 16.92 -17.07 11.57
N ALA A 144 16.83 -16.55 12.81
CA ALA A 144 15.75 -16.91 13.72
C ALA A 144 14.37 -16.43 13.21
N ALA A 145 14.31 -15.21 12.65
CA ALA A 145 13.10 -14.71 12.00
C ALA A 145 12.67 -15.63 10.84
N ALA A 146 13.60 -16.04 9.98
CA ALA A 146 13.34 -16.99 8.89
C ALA A 146 12.97 -18.40 9.38
N GLY A 147 13.47 -18.82 10.55
CA GLY A 147 13.05 -20.05 11.23
C GLY A 147 11.58 -20.00 11.65
N ILE A 148 11.12 -18.87 12.21
CA ILE A 148 9.70 -18.67 12.53
C ILE A 148 8.85 -18.63 11.25
N SER A 149 9.35 -17.99 10.18
CA SER A 149 8.69 -18.03 8.86
C SER A 149 8.56 -19.44 8.30
N GLN A 150 9.52 -20.34 8.56
CA GLN A 150 9.43 -21.75 8.19
C GLN A 150 8.38 -22.50 9.04
N ILE A 151 8.23 -22.21 10.32
CA ILE A 151 7.14 -22.74 11.15
C ILE A 151 5.77 -22.25 10.64
N ALA A 152 5.67 -20.96 10.31
CA ALA A 152 4.47 -20.37 9.72
C ALA A 152 4.09 -21.07 8.40
N LEU A 153 5.08 -21.39 7.55
CA LEU A 153 4.87 -22.17 6.33
C LEU A 153 4.45 -23.63 6.60
N ILE A 154 5.04 -24.30 7.59
CA ILE A 154 4.60 -25.66 8.00
C ILE A 154 3.13 -25.63 8.47
N ARG A 155 2.73 -24.60 9.23
CA ARG A 155 1.33 -24.39 9.65
C ARG A 155 0.36 -24.11 8.51
N MET A 156 0.83 -23.74 7.31
CA MET A 156 -0.03 -23.67 6.12
C MET A 156 -0.39 -25.05 5.55
N GLY A 157 0.31 -26.12 5.94
CA GLY A 157 -0.04 -27.51 5.61
C GLY A 157 -1.25 -28.06 6.38
N GLY A 158 -1.76 -27.33 7.37
CA GLY A 158 -2.88 -27.75 8.22
C GLY A 158 -2.44 -28.58 9.44
N HIS A 159 -3.40 -29.31 10.01
CA HIS A 159 -3.31 -29.99 11.31
C HIS A 159 -2.44 -31.27 11.37
N MET A 160 -1.58 -31.51 10.37
CA MET A 160 -0.71 -32.70 10.36
C MET A 160 0.60 -32.45 9.60
N ALA A 161 1.72 -32.51 10.33
CA ALA A 161 3.07 -32.43 9.79
C ALA A 161 3.94 -33.61 10.29
N GLY A 162 5.03 -33.91 9.57
CA GLY A 162 5.99 -34.95 9.94
C GLY A 162 6.97 -34.48 11.01
N GLY A 163 7.11 -35.26 12.08
CA GLY A 163 8.05 -35.03 13.19
C GLY A 163 9.20 -36.05 13.21
N ALA A 164 9.97 -36.08 14.30
CA ALA A 164 11.07 -37.03 14.46
C ALA A 164 10.63 -38.49 14.29
N ASN A 165 11.52 -39.35 13.79
CA ASN A 165 11.35 -40.82 13.70
C ASN A 165 10.08 -41.29 12.96
N GLY A 166 9.56 -40.51 12.01
CA GLY A 166 8.34 -40.84 11.26
C GLY A 166 7.03 -40.66 12.05
N THR A 167 7.08 -39.97 13.19
CA THR A 167 5.87 -39.52 13.89
C THR A 167 5.17 -38.40 13.13
N THR A 168 3.89 -38.15 13.46
CA THR A 168 3.18 -36.93 13.06
C THR A 168 2.77 -36.12 14.29
N TYR A 169 2.52 -34.82 14.08
CA TYR A 169 2.05 -33.88 15.08
C TYR A 169 1.18 -32.81 14.42
N ASP A 170 0.38 -32.10 15.21
CA ASP A 170 -0.34 -30.92 14.74
C ASP A 170 0.58 -29.69 14.86
N PRO A 171 0.99 -29.05 13.75
CA PRO A 171 1.87 -27.89 13.80
C PRO A 171 1.15 -26.61 14.24
N ILE A 172 -0.18 -26.53 14.12
CA ILE A 172 -0.98 -25.35 14.49
C ILE A 172 -1.10 -25.27 16.01
N ASP A 173 -1.46 -26.38 16.65
CA ASP A 173 -1.60 -26.47 18.12
C ASP A 173 -0.24 -26.59 18.85
N THR A 174 0.84 -26.94 18.15
CA THR A 174 2.19 -27.02 18.74
C THR A 174 2.84 -25.64 18.83
N SER A 175 3.17 -25.20 20.05
CA SER A 175 3.81 -23.90 20.31
C SER A 175 5.27 -23.82 19.85
N ILE A 176 5.72 -22.64 19.42
CA ILE A 176 7.12 -22.36 19.07
C ILE A 176 7.98 -22.35 20.36
N THR A 177 8.70 -23.44 20.61
CA THR A 177 9.67 -23.59 21.70
C THR A 177 10.86 -24.41 21.21
N ALA A 178 12.04 -24.24 21.82
CA ALA A 178 13.25 -24.98 21.42
C ALA A 178 13.04 -26.50 21.37
N ALA A 179 12.43 -27.09 22.41
CA ALA A 179 12.12 -28.52 22.47
C ALA A 179 11.13 -28.99 21.39
N ASN A 180 10.13 -28.16 21.03
CA ASN A 180 9.20 -28.49 19.94
C ASN A 180 9.85 -28.33 18.56
N ILE A 181 10.79 -27.41 18.39
CA ILE A 181 11.57 -27.26 17.15
C ILE A 181 12.49 -28.46 16.96
N GLU A 182 13.21 -28.87 18.01
CA GLU A 182 14.07 -30.06 18.02
C GLU A 182 13.29 -31.34 17.73
N LYS A 183 12.11 -31.53 18.35
CA LYS A 183 11.35 -32.78 18.24
C LYS A 183 10.45 -32.86 17.00
N TYR A 184 9.96 -31.71 16.51
CA TYR A 184 8.91 -31.67 15.50
C TYR A 184 9.27 -30.79 14.30
N PHE A 185 9.35 -29.46 14.45
CA PHE A 185 9.37 -28.54 13.31
C PHE A 185 10.56 -28.75 12.36
N ARG A 186 11.77 -29.03 12.87
CA ARG A 186 12.95 -29.28 12.03
C ARG A 186 12.83 -30.51 11.14
N HIS A 187 11.97 -31.47 11.50
CA HIS A 187 11.74 -32.69 10.75
C HIS A 187 10.63 -32.57 9.70
N SER A 188 9.88 -31.46 9.70
CA SER A 188 8.79 -31.21 8.74
C SER A 188 9.25 -30.66 7.39
N ILE A 189 10.54 -30.32 7.25
CA ILE A 189 11.13 -29.81 6.01
C ILE A 189 12.29 -30.73 5.60
N VAL A 190 12.18 -31.37 4.44
CA VAL A 190 13.27 -32.14 3.83
C VAL A 190 14.10 -31.20 2.94
N ASP A 191 15.13 -30.60 3.52
CA ASP A 191 16.08 -29.72 2.83
C ASP A 191 17.49 -30.31 2.80
N PRO A 192 17.92 -30.95 1.69
CA PRO A 192 19.28 -31.49 1.53
C PRO A 192 20.40 -30.45 1.58
N SER A 193 20.10 -29.14 1.50
CA SER A 193 21.10 -28.08 1.60
C SER A 193 21.38 -27.63 3.03
N GLY A 194 20.57 -28.06 4.01
CA GLY A 194 20.72 -27.69 5.42
C GLY A 194 20.34 -26.24 5.77
N ASN A 195 19.85 -25.44 4.82
CA ASN A 195 19.45 -24.05 5.05
C ASN A 195 18.25 -23.93 5.99
N ALA A 196 17.30 -24.87 5.96
CA ALA A 196 16.21 -24.94 6.92
C ALA A 196 16.70 -25.34 8.32
N GLU A 197 17.57 -26.34 8.41
CA GLU A 197 18.17 -26.77 9.68
C GLU A 197 18.94 -25.62 10.35
N ALA A 198 19.77 -24.88 9.62
CA ALA A 198 20.48 -23.72 10.15
C ALA A 198 19.54 -22.66 10.76
N LYS A 199 18.41 -22.36 10.08
CA LYS A 199 17.39 -21.42 10.58
C LYS A 199 16.66 -21.92 11.81
N PHE A 200 16.40 -23.23 11.92
CA PHE A 200 15.86 -23.83 13.13
C PHE A 200 16.86 -23.78 14.30
N GLN A 201 18.16 -24.02 14.05
CA GLN A 201 19.20 -23.86 15.07
C GLN A 201 19.35 -22.40 15.54
N ALA A 202 19.33 -21.43 14.61
CA ALA A 202 19.35 -20.01 14.94
C ALA A 202 18.13 -19.60 15.80
N LEU A 203 16.94 -20.16 15.51
CA LEU A 203 15.73 -19.94 16.32
C LEU A 203 15.81 -20.62 17.69
N ILE A 204 16.35 -21.84 17.79
CA ILE A 204 16.61 -22.52 19.08
C ILE A 204 17.55 -21.66 19.94
N GLY A 205 18.68 -21.22 19.37
CA GLY A 205 19.64 -20.35 20.06
C GLY A 205 19.05 -19.00 20.45
N PHE A 206 18.20 -18.40 19.61
CA PHE A 206 17.46 -17.18 19.95
C PHE A 206 16.51 -17.40 21.14
N LEU A 207 15.69 -18.45 21.10
CA LEU A 207 14.75 -18.80 22.17
C LEU A 207 15.42 -19.12 23.52
N GLN A 208 16.65 -19.62 23.50
CA GLN A 208 17.45 -19.88 24.72
C GLN A 208 18.08 -18.62 25.33
N ASN A 209 18.13 -17.51 24.59
CA ASN A 209 18.75 -16.24 24.99
C ASN A 209 17.78 -15.04 24.93
N ALA A 210 16.46 -15.29 24.87
CA ALA A 210 15.40 -14.30 24.69
C ALA A 210 14.81 -13.77 26.01
#